data_AF-A0A1Z4NPT1-F1
#
_entry.id   AF-A0A1Z4NPT1-F1
#
_cell.length_a   1.000
_cell.length_b   1.000
_cell.length_c   1.000
_cell.angle_alpha   90.00
_cell.angle_beta   90.00
_cell.angle_gamma   90.00
#
_symmetry.space_group_name_H-M   'P 1'
#
loop_
_entity.id
_entity.type
_entity.pdbx_description
1 polymer ?
#
loop_
_entity_poly.entity_id
_entity_poly.type
_entity_poly.pdbx_seq_one_letter_code
_entity_poly.pdbx_strand_id
1 'polypeptide(L)'
;MCERYGLNYIEQEESYTSKANAIDGDEIPVYNADNPKEYEFSGKRIKRGLYRTKDGHLVNSDLNGALNIGRKSKHNGFTGVSRAALTQPRRINLLKLERKTLQKTTKTVVVASF
;
A
#
# COMPACT_ATOMS: atom_id res chain seq x y z
N MET A 1 -4.68 21.17 17.87
CA MET A 1 -5.23 21.12 16.49
C MET A 1 -6.35 20.10 16.41
N CYS A 2 -6.13 18.84 16.79
CA CYS A 2 -7.14 17.77 16.80
C CYS A 2 -8.38 18.09 17.65
N GLU A 3 -8.20 18.54 18.89
CA GLU A 3 -9.30 18.89 19.80
C GLU A 3 -10.24 19.95 19.24
N ARG A 4 -9.72 20.92 18.47
CA ARG A 4 -10.53 21.98 17.83
C ARG A 4 -11.50 21.44 16.78
N TYR A 5 -11.24 20.25 16.24
CA TYR A 5 -12.10 19.57 15.27
C TYR A 5 -12.83 18.37 15.90
N GLY A 6 -12.83 18.24 17.23
CA GLY A 6 -13.48 17.11 17.92
C GLY A 6 -12.80 15.76 17.67
N LEU A 7 -11.52 15.76 17.28
CA LEU A 7 -10.75 14.53 17.07
C LEU A 7 -10.01 14.12 18.35
N ASN A 8 -10.21 12.87 18.76
CA ASN A 8 -9.48 12.28 19.87
C ASN A 8 -8.02 12.03 19.47
N TYR A 9 -7.09 12.65 20.19
CA TYR A 9 -5.66 12.42 20.03
C TYR A 9 -5.19 11.41 21.07
N ILE A 10 -4.43 10.41 20.62
CA ILE A 10 -3.82 9.39 21.47
C ILE A 10 -2.35 9.29 21.06
N GLU A 11 -1.46 9.47 22.03
CA GLU A 11 -0.03 9.27 21.83
C GLU A 11 0.29 7.78 21.77
N GLN A 12 1.10 7.38 20.80
CA GLN A 12 1.50 5.99 20.60
C GLN A 12 3.02 5.90 20.47
N GLU A 13 3.60 4.97 21.21
CA GLU A 13 5.03 4.64 21.17
C GLU A 13 5.40 3.98 19.83
N GLU A 14 6.44 4.48 19.15
CA GLU A 14 6.75 4.16 17.75
C GLU A 14 7.93 3.20 17.54
N SER A 15 8.42 2.51 18.58
CA SER A 15 9.55 1.59 18.47
C SER A 15 9.32 0.56 17.37
N TYR A 16 10.34 0.37 16.55
CA TYR A 16 10.40 -0.59 15.45
C TYR A 16 9.33 -0.43 14.35
N THR A 17 8.48 0.59 14.39
CA THR A 17 7.40 0.80 13.39
C THR A 17 7.93 1.02 11.96
N SER A 18 9.16 1.51 11.82
CA SER A 18 9.83 1.69 10.53
C SER A 18 10.58 0.45 10.02
N LYS A 19 10.77 -0.57 10.86
CA LYS A 19 11.51 -1.81 10.56
C LYS A 19 10.58 -3.00 10.36
N ALA A 20 9.59 -3.15 11.23
CA ALA A 20 8.62 -4.24 11.19
C ALA A 20 7.85 -4.26 9.87
N ASN A 21 7.55 -5.46 9.40
CA ASN A 21 6.77 -5.65 8.20
C ASN A 21 5.27 -5.65 8.53
N ALA A 22 4.58 -4.62 8.06
CA ALA A 22 3.18 -4.44 8.37
C ALA A 22 2.27 -5.46 7.67
N ILE A 23 2.66 -5.91 6.48
CA ILE A 23 1.87 -6.82 5.63
C ILE A 23 1.98 -8.26 6.12
N ASP A 24 3.19 -8.69 6.48
CA ASP A 24 3.46 -10.05 6.97
C ASP A 24 3.16 -10.21 8.47
N GLY A 25 2.70 -9.13 9.13
CA GLY A 25 2.19 -9.21 10.49
C GLY A 25 3.28 -9.32 11.56
N ASP A 26 4.50 -8.84 11.29
CA ASP A 26 5.60 -8.90 12.26
C ASP A 26 5.19 -8.34 13.63
N GLU A 27 5.68 -8.96 14.70
CA GLU A 27 5.53 -8.45 16.05
C GLU A 27 6.28 -7.12 16.20
N ILE A 28 5.69 -6.17 16.92
CA ILE A 28 6.24 -4.84 17.13
C ILE A 28 6.49 -4.63 18.62
N PRO A 29 7.66 -5.03 19.14
CA PRO A 29 7.96 -4.91 20.56
C PRO A 29 8.09 -3.44 20.98
N VAL A 30 8.07 -3.21 22.28
CA VAL A 30 8.45 -1.93 22.89
C VAL A 30 9.94 -1.99 23.17
N TYR A 31 10.68 -0.94 22.78
CA TYR A 31 12.10 -0.87 23.07
C TYR A 31 12.34 -0.81 24.58
N ASN A 32 13.30 -1.59 25.06
CA ASN A 32 13.75 -1.56 26.45
C ASN A 32 15.26 -1.26 26.49
N ALA A 33 15.62 -0.13 27.09
CA ALA A 33 17.01 0.30 27.20
C ALA A 33 17.82 -0.52 28.21
N ASP A 34 17.18 -1.05 29.26
CA ASP A 34 17.83 -1.82 30.33
C ASP A 34 18.15 -3.26 29.89
N ASN A 35 17.43 -3.75 28.88
CA ASN A 35 17.65 -5.07 28.29
C ASN A 35 17.55 -4.98 26.75
N PRO A 36 18.60 -4.49 26.09
CA PRO A 36 18.59 -4.36 24.64
C PRO A 36 18.53 -5.75 23.99
N LYS A 37 17.43 -6.01 23.28
CA LYS A 37 17.24 -7.20 22.46
C LYS A 37 17.30 -6.84 20.99
N GLU A 38 18.00 -7.67 20.23
CA GLU A 38 17.91 -7.63 18.78
C GLU A 38 16.64 -8.35 18.33
N TYR A 39 15.93 -7.73 17.38
CA TYR A 39 14.74 -8.28 16.77
C TYR A 39 14.96 -8.39 15.27
N GLU A 40 14.68 -9.57 14.74
CA GLU A 40 14.65 -9.79 13.29
C GLU A 40 13.24 -9.54 12.76
N PHE A 41 13.16 -8.73 11.71
CA PHE A 41 11.93 -8.42 11.01
C PHE A 41 11.97 -9.07 9.63
N SER A 42 10.80 -9.50 9.14
CA SER A 42 10.71 -10.26 7.89
C SER A 42 10.96 -9.39 6.65
N GLY A 43 10.75 -8.08 6.76
CA GLY A 43 10.98 -7.11 5.70
C GLY A 43 12.12 -6.14 6.00
N LYS A 44 12.46 -5.30 5.01
CA LYS A 44 13.58 -4.35 5.10
C LYS A 44 13.26 -3.06 4.36
N ARG A 45 13.53 -1.91 5.02
CA ARG A 45 13.55 -0.61 4.35
C ARG A 45 14.79 -0.52 3.46
N ILE A 46 14.58 -0.26 2.17
CA ILE A 46 15.66 -0.15 1.19
C ILE A 46 16.16 1.28 1.11
N LYS A 47 15.24 2.25 1.00
CA LYS A 47 15.52 3.69 0.94
C LYS A 47 14.31 4.49 1.39
N ARG A 48 14.41 5.82 1.41
CA ARG A 48 13.26 6.69 1.67
C ARG A 48 12.14 6.43 0.66
N GLY A 49 10.93 6.25 1.15
CA GLY A 49 9.75 5.94 0.32
C GLY A 49 9.66 4.49 -0.15
N LEU A 50 10.60 3.60 0.20
CA LEU A 50 10.64 2.23 -0.33
C LEU A 50 10.98 1.18 0.73
N TYR A 51 10.04 0.27 0.95
CA TYR A 51 10.13 -0.88 1.84
C TYR A 51 9.96 -2.17 1.04
N ARG A 52 10.70 -3.22 1.40
CA ARG A 52 10.61 -4.54 0.78
C ARG A 52 10.06 -5.55 1.80
N THR A 53 8.97 -6.22 1.48
CA THR A 53 8.38 -7.28 2.32
C THR A 53 9.17 -8.59 2.25
N LYS A 54 8.78 -9.60 3.04
CA LYS A 54 9.38 -10.94 3.02
C LYS A 54 9.35 -11.58 1.63
N ASP A 55 8.20 -11.48 0.97
CA ASP A 55 7.98 -11.97 -0.40
C ASP A 55 8.69 -11.15 -1.49
N GLY A 56 9.45 -10.11 -1.11
CA GLY A 56 10.15 -9.25 -2.06
C GLY A 56 9.28 -8.15 -2.69
N HIS A 57 8.03 -7.97 -2.26
CA HIS A 57 7.18 -6.89 -2.77
C HIS A 57 7.68 -5.53 -2.30
N LEU A 58 7.65 -4.56 -3.21
CA LEU A 58 8.02 -3.17 -2.93
C LEU A 58 6.77 -2.36 -2.58
N VAL A 59 6.77 -1.76 -1.39
CA VAL A 59 5.70 -0.91 -0.89
C VAL A 59 6.27 0.42 -0.41
N ASN A 60 5.41 1.42 -0.26
CA ASN A 60 5.84 2.70 0.27
C ASN A 60 6.19 2.57 1.77
N SER A 61 7.33 3.14 2.18
CA SER A 61 7.81 3.04 3.57
C SER A 61 6.92 3.75 4.57
N ASP A 62 6.31 4.86 4.16
CA ASP A 62 5.46 5.68 5.04
C ASP A 62 4.11 5.00 5.25
N LEU A 63 3.58 4.33 4.21
CA LEU A 63 2.41 3.44 4.35
C LEU A 63 2.70 2.28 5.31
N ASN A 64 3.88 1.64 5.21
CA ASN A 64 4.27 0.59 6.14
C ASN A 64 4.35 1.12 7.59
N GLY A 65 4.99 2.29 7.79
CA GLY A 65 5.09 2.92 9.10
C GLY A 65 3.73 3.29 9.69
N ALA A 66 2.86 3.96 8.92
CA ALA A 66 1.52 4.32 9.33
C ALA A 66 0.67 3.10 9.72
N LEU A 67 0.76 2.02 8.94
CA LEU A 67 0.05 0.77 9.26
C LEU A 67 0.58 0.14 10.56
N ASN A 68 1.90 0.17 10.79
CA ASN A 68 2.48 -0.33 12.03
C ASN A 68 2.10 0.51 13.27
N ILE A 69 2.01 1.84 13.15
CA ILE A 69 1.50 2.71 14.22
C ILE A 69 0.05 2.32 14.56
N GLY A 70 -0.80 2.15 13.54
CA GLY A 70 -2.18 1.71 13.71
C GLY A 70 -2.31 0.31 14.34
N ARG A 71 -1.46 -0.64 13.94
CA ARG A 71 -1.40 -1.98 14.56
C ARG A 71 -0.98 -1.90 16.01
N LYS A 72 -0.01 -1.05 16.35
CA LYS A 72 0.53 -0.91 17.71
C LYS A 72 -0.42 -0.19 18.67
N SER A 73 -1.28 0.70 18.16
CA SER A 73 -2.34 1.34 18.95
C SER A 73 -3.48 0.40 19.36
N LYS A 74 -3.40 -0.89 19.00
CA LYS A 74 -4.39 -1.94 19.33
C LYS A 74 -5.82 -1.59 18.92
N HIS A 75 -5.99 -0.71 17.93
CA HIS A 75 -7.30 -0.36 17.44
C HIS A 75 -7.86 -1.50 16.58
N ASN A 76 -9.10 -1.93 16.84
CA ASN A 76 -9.73 -3.07 16.17
C ASN A 76 -9.91 -2.92 14.64
N GLY A 77 -9.65 -1.73 14.08
CA GLY A 77 -9.78 -1.46 12.64
C GLY A 77 -8.65 -2.01 11.75
N PHE A 78 -7.54 -2.51 12.33
CA PHE A 78 -6.36 -2.92 11.56
C PHE A 78 -6.18 -4.44 11.41
N THR A 79 -7.12 -5.24 11.91
CA THR A 79 -7.07 -6.72 11.88
C THR A 79 -7.39 -7.34 10.52
N GLY A 80 -7.86 -6.53 9.55
CA GLY A 80 -8.28 -6.99 8.21
C GLY A 80 -7.59 -6.27 7.05
N VAL A 81 -6.47 -5.58 7.29
CA VAL A 81 -5.77 -4.84 6.23
C VAL A 81 -5.09 -5.84 5.29
N SER A 82 -5.72 -6.09 4.15
CA SER A 82 -5.21 -6.95 3.09
C SER A 82 -4.54 -6.11 1.99
N ARG A 83 -3.75 -6.76 1.13
CA ARG A 83 -3.06 -6.14 -0.03
C ARG A 83 -4.02 -5.61 -1.12
N ALA A 84 -5.32 -5.60 -0.89
CA ALA A 84 -6.31 -5.26 -1.90
C ALA A 84 -6.41 -3.74 -2.09
N ALA A 85 -6.32 -3.29 -3.34
CA ALA A 85 -6.72 -1.94 -3.71
C ALA A 85 -8.26 -1.87 -3.65
N LEU A 86 -8.81 -1.20 -2.62
CA LEU A 86 -10.26 -1.02 -2.45
C LEU A 86 -10.90 -0.35 -3.67
N THR A 87 -10.21 0.62 -4.29
CA THR A 87 -10.63 1.28 -5.53
C THR A 87 -9.42 1.76 -6.33
N GLN A 88 -9.14 1.17 -7.49
CA GLN A 88 -8.23 1.77 -8.46
C GLN A 88 -9.05 2.51 -9.52
N PRO A 89 -8.76 3.79 -9.83
CA PRO A 89 -9.39 4.45 -10.96
C PRO A 89 -9.12 3.65 -12.24
N ARG A 90 -10.16 3.46 -13.05
CA ARG A 90 -10.08 2.68 -14.28
C ARG A 90 -9.06 3.34 -15.22
N ARG A 91 -7.93 2.67 -15.50
CA ARG A 91 -6.99 3.14 -16.52
C ARG A 91 -7.63 2.98 -17.90
N ILE A 92 -7.93 4.10 -18.53
CA ILE A 92 -8.40 4.15 -19.91
C ILE A 92 -7.17 4.38 -20.81
N ASN A 93 -6.98 3.52 -21.80
CA ASN A 93 -5.96 3.72 -22.83
C ASN A 93 -6.63 4.31 -24.07
N LEU A 94 -6.39 5.60 -24.32
CA LEU A 94 -6.95 6.35 -25.44
C LEU A 94 -6.56 5.74 -26.80
N LEU A 95 -5.32 5.26 -26.94
CA LEU A 95 -4.82 4.65 -28.17
C LEU A 95 -5.50 3.30 -28.50
N LYS A 96 -5.97 2.57 -27.48
CA LYS A 96 -6.78 1.34 -27.68
C LYS A 96 -8.23 1.65 -28.03
N LEU A 97 -8.75 2.82 -27.65
CA LEU A 97 -10.10 3.25 -28.04
C LEU A 97 -10.17 3.56 -29.53
N GLU A 98 -9.19 4.28 -30.08
CA GLU A 98 -9.19 4.68 -31.50
C GLU A 98 -9.02 3.50 -32.47
N ARG A 99 -8.24 2.48 -32.08
CA ARG A 99 -8.09 1.26 -32.88
C ARG A 99 -9.39 0.46 -33.02
N LYS A 100 -10.29 0.53 -32.03
CA LYS A 100 -11.60 -0.14 -32.05
C LYS A 100 -12.62 0.59 -32.92
N THR A 101 -12.53 1.91 -33.06
CA THR A 101 -13.39 2.68 -33.96
C THR A 101 -12.97 2.52 -35.41
N LEU A 102 -11.66 2.51 -35.71
CA LEU A 102 -11.16 2.36 -37.08
C LEU A 102 -11.42 0.97 -37.69
N GLN A 103 -11.36 -0.11 -36.90
CA GLN A 103 -11.61 -1.48 -37.39
C GLN A 103 -13.09 -1.78 -37.69
N LYS A 104 -14.03 -0.96 -37.20
CA LYS A 104 -15.46 -1.14 -37.51
C LYS A 104 -15.89 -0.52 -38.84
N THR A 105 -15.07 0.37 -39.42
CA THR A 105 -15.45 1.14 -40.61
C THR A 105 -14.95 0.53 -41.93
N THR A 106 -14.02 -0.42 -41.89
CA THR A 106 -13.57 -1.18 -43.08
C THR A 106 -14.50 -2.36 -43.38
N LYS A 107 -15.73 -2.08 -43.82
CA LYS A 107 -16.51 -3.05 -44.63
C LYS A 107 -16.21 -2.80 -46.10
N THR A 108 -15.66 -3.82 -46.74
CA THR A 108 -15.37 -3.98 -48.17
C THR A 108 -16.43 -3.35 -49.08
N VAL A 109 -16.04 -2.35 -49.86
CA VAL A 109 -16.79 -1.91 -51.05
C VAL A 109 -16.37 -2.83 -52.19
N VAL A 110 -17.22 -3.80 -52.54
CA VAL A 110 -17.05 -4.59 -53.77
C VAL A 110 -17.55 -3.72 -54.92
N VAL A 111 -16.64 -3.30 -55.79
CA VAL A 111 -16.96 -2.62 -57.05
C VAL A 111 -17.45 -3.70 -58.02
N ALA A 112 -18.73 -3.66 -58.37
CA ALA A 112 -19.28 -4.49 -59.43
C ALA A 112 -19.31 -3.67 -60.74
N SER A 113 -18.54 -4.12 -61.73
CA SER A 113 -18.60 -3.62 -63.10
C SER A 113 -19.73 -4.33 -63.86
N PHE A 114 -20.53 -3.58 -64.59
CA PHE A 114 -21.34 -4.05 -65.72
C PHE A 114 -20.96 -3.22 -66.94
#